data_AF-A0A7Y4TRS5-F1
#
_entry.id   AF-A0A7Y4TRS5-F1
#
_cell.length_a   1.000
_cell.length_b   1.000
_cell.length_c   1.000
_cell.angle_alpha   90.00
_cell.angle_beta   90.00
_cell.angle_gamma   90.00
#
_symmetry.space_group_name_H-M   'P 1'
#
loop_
_entity.id
_entity.type
_entity.pdbx_description
1 polymer ?
#
loop_
_entity_poly.entity_id
_entity_poly.type
_entity_poly.pdbx_seq_one_letter_code
_entity_poly.pdbx_strand_id
1 'polypeptide(L)' 'MTISLVVAAANNNAIGMGGKMPWHLPADMRHFKNITWGMPIVMGRKTFESIGRTLPGRKNIVITRQTGWEAEGVVVVK' A
#
# COMPACT_ATOMS: atom_id res chain seq x y z
N MET A 1 10.12 -2.35 -18.84
CA MET A 1 9.33 -2.54 -17.61
C MET A 1 9.06 -1.16 -17.01
N THR A 2 7.81 -0.82 -16.73
CA THR A 2 7.43 0.50 -16.19
C THR A 2 7.22 0.43 -14.69
N ILE A 3 7.76 1.39 -13.95
CA ILE A 3 7.53 1.55 -12.51
C ILE A 3 6.69 2.81 -12.33
N SER A 4 5.57 2.69 -11.60
CA SER A 4 4.67 3.80 -11.30
C SER A 4 4.56 3.99 -9.80
N LEU A 5 4.57 5.25 -9.36
CA LEU A 5 4.36 5.64 -7.98
C LEU A 5 2.95 6.21 -7.85
N VAL A 6 2.18 5.69 -6.90
CA VAL A 6 0.81 6.12 -6.63
C VAL A 6 0.74 6.57 -5.18
N VAL A 7 0.38 7.83 -4.95
CA VAL A 7 0.36 8.43 -3.62
C VAL A 7 -0.73 9.50 -3.52
N ALA A 8 -1.44 9.52 -2.41
CA ALA A 8 -2.27 10.65 -2.00
C ALA A 8 -1.44 11.53 -1.06
N ALA A 9 -1.35 12.82 -1.37
CA ALA A 9 -0.57 13.78 -0.61
C ALA A 9 -1.42 15.03 -0.31
N ALA A 10 -1.28 15.57 0.90
CA ALA A 10 -1.84 16.87 1.26
C ALA A 10 -1.09 18.01 0.55
N ASN A 11 -1.61 19.24 0.63
CA ASN A 11 -1.02 20.43 0.02
C ASN A 11 0.44 20.71 0.47
N ASN A 12 0.84 20.19 1.64
CA ASN A 12 2.19 20.28 2.17
C ASN A 12 3.02 19.00 1.93
N ASN A 13 2.60 18.13 1.01
CA ASN A 13 3.19 16.83 0.69
C ASN A 13 3.13 15.79 1.82
N ALA A 14 2.38 16.02 2.89
CA ALA A 14 2.17 15.00 3.92
C ALA A 14 1.35 13.82 3.38
N ILE A 15 1.77 12.58 3.67
CA ILE A 15 1.13 11.34 3.19
C ILE A 15 0.56 10.47 4.33
N GLY A 16 0.85 10.83 5.57
CA GLY A 16 0.50 10.02 6.74
C GLY A 16 0.87 10.70 8.05
N MET A 17 0.17 10.33 9.12
CA MET A 17 0.44 10.75 10.50
C MET A 17 0.14 9.58 11.44
N GLY A 18 1.08 9.22 12.32
CA GLY A 18 0.89 8.11 13.27
C GLY A 18 0.58 6.75 12.61
N GLY A 19 1.10 6.50 11.41
CA GLY A 19 0.84 5.26 10.66
C GLY A 19 -0.56 5.18 10.04
N LYS A 20 -1.28 6.29 9.93
CA LYS A 20 -2.60 6.38 9.28
C LYS A 20 -2.64 7.55 8.31
N MET A 21 -3.64 7.57 7.41
CA MET A 21 -3.96 8.78 6.66
C MET A 21 -4.62 9.79 7.61
N PRO A 22 -4.19 11.07 7.62
CA PRO A 22 -4.77 12.09 8.50
C PRO A 22 -6.12 12.62 7.99
N TRP A 23 -6.69 12.01 6.95
CA TRP A 23 -7.99 12.35 6.37
C TRP A 23 -8.82 11.09 6.10
N HIS A 24 -10.13 11.29 5.96
CA HIS A 24 -11.04 10.27 5.47
C HIS A 24 -11.57 10.67 4.09
N LEU A 25 -11.01 10.05 3.03
CA LEU A 25 -11.34 10.36 1.64
C LEU A 25 -11.67 9.08 0.85
N PRO A 26 -12.92 8.57 0.94
CA PRO A 26 -13.30 7.31 0.29
C PRO A 26 -13.16 7.32 -1.25
N ALA A 27 -13.27 8.49 -1.87
CA ALA A 27 -13.10 8.65 -3.31
C ALA A 27 -11.66 8.32 -3.76
N ASP A 28 -10.67 8.70 -2.96
CA ASP A 28 -9.26 8.40 -3.23
C ASP A 28 -8.99 6.89 -3.17
N MET A 29 -9.52 6.20 -2.16
CA MET A 29 -9.39 4.72 -2.07
C MET A 29 -10.06 3.99 -3.24
N ARG A 30 -11.18 4.51 -3.76
CA ARG A 30 -11.80 3.97 -4.99
C ARG A 30 -10.93 4.23 -6.21
N HIS A 31 -10.39 5.44 -6.33
CA HIS A 31 -9.48 5.79 -7.42
C HIS A 31 -8.24 4.88 -7.40
N PHE A 32 -7.58 4.76 -6.25
CA PHE A 32 -6.45 3.87 -6.01
C PHE A 32 -6.77 2.42 -6.40
N LYS A 33 -7.93 1.90 -5.98
CA LYS A 33 -8.38 0.55 -6.37
C LYS A 33 -8.47 0.41 -7.89
N ASN A 34 -9.08 1.37 -8.57
CA ASN A 34 -9.32 1.29 -10.01
C ASN A 34 -8.01 1.32 -10.80
N ILE A 35 -7.09 2.22 -10.47
CA ILE A 35 -5.82 2.36 -11.20
C ILE A 35 -4.80 1.26 -10.90
N THR A 36 -4.97 0.54 -9.79
CA THR A 36 -4.08 -0.58 -9.42
C THR A 36 -4.70 -1.96 -9.68
N TRP A 37 -5.93 -2.04 -10.16
CA TRP A 37 -6.64 -3.32 -10.32
C TRP A 37 -5.91 -4.25 -11.29
N GLY A 38 -5.75 -5.53 -10.90
CA GLY A 38 -5.04 -6.53 -11.70
C GLY A 38 -3.51 -6.37 -11.75
N MET A 39 -2.97 -5.29 -11.19
CA MET A 39 -1.53 -5.00 -11.19
C MET A 39 -0.86 -5.50 -9.91
N PRO A 40 0.43 -5.86 -9.96
CA PRO A 40 1.23 -6.02 -8.76
C PRO A 40 1.35 -4.69 -8.03
N ILE A 41 1.15 -4.72 -6.71
CA ILE A 41 1.35 -3.56 -5.85
C ILE A 41 2.49 -3.85 -4.88
N VAL A 42 3.39 -2.89 -4.74
CA VAL A 42 4.54 -2.98 -3.85
C VAL A 42 4.38 -1.95 -2.76
N MET A 43 4.54 -2.36 -1.50
CA MET A 43 4.44 -1.47 -0.35
C MET A 43 5.42 -1.88 0.76
N GLY A 44 5.70 -0.97 1.69
CA GLY A 44 6.47 -1.32 2.88
C GLY A 44 5.61 -2.03 3.95
N ARG A 45 6.25 -2.79 4.85
CA ARG A 45 5.57 -3.46 5.98
C ARG A 45 4.60 -2.56 6.75
N LYS A 46 5.03 -1.34 7.12
CA LYS A 46 4.20 -0.40 7.89
C LYS A 46 2.95 0.04 7.13
N THR A 47 3.02 0.17 5.80
CA THR A 47 1.86 0.48 4.97
C THR A 47 0.88 -0.69 4.96
N PHE A 48 1.38 -1.92 4.81
CA PHE A 48 0.54 -3.11 4.88
C PHE A 48 -0.16 -3.25 6.24
N GLU A 49 0.57 -3.07 7.34
CA GLU A 49 0.01 -3.11 8.71
C GLU A 49 -1.03 -2.01 8.95
N SER A 50 -0.83 -0.82 8.38
CA SER A 50 -1.80 0.27 8.41
C SER A 50 -3.10 -0.07 7.67
N ILE A 51 -3.01 -0.75 6.53
CA ILE A 51 -4.16 -1.25 5.76
C ILE A 51 -4.83 -2.44 6.48
N GLY A 52 -4.03 -3.27 7.15
CA GLY A 52 -4.46 -4.40 7.98
C GLY A 52 -4.93 -5.64 7.21
N ARG A 53 -4.87 -5.63 5.87
CA ARG A 53 -5.32 -6.75 5.02
C ARG A 53 -4.69 -6.69 3.64
N THR A 54 -4.74 -7.83 2.94
CA THR A 54 -4.46 -7.87 1.51
C THR A 54 -5.49 -7.07 0.74
N LEU A 55 -5.04 -6.50 -0.37
CA LEU A 55 -5.86 -5.75 -1.30
C LEU A 55 -6.36 -6.69 -2.41
N PRO A 56 -7.65 -7.08 -2.45
CA PRO A 56 -8.14 -8.09 -3.38
C PRO A 56 -7.97 -7.68 -4.84
N GLY A 57 -7.85 -8.68 -5.71
CA GLY A 57 -7.66 -8.51 -7.15
C GLY A 57 -6.26 -8.00 -7.53
N ARG A 58 -5.30 -8.00 -6.60
CA ARG A 58 -3.94 -7.49 -6.78
C ARG A 58 -2.92 -8.43 -6.17
N LYS A 59 -1.75 -8.55 -6.80
CA LYS A 59 -0.61 -9.25 -6.21
C LYS A 59 0.04 -8.31 -5.19
N ASN A 60 -0.10 -8.63 -3.92
CA ASN A 60 0.42 -7.81 -2.82
C ASN A 60 1.88 -8.21 -2.55
N ILE A 61 2.81 -7.26 -2.68
CA ILE A 61 4.24 -7.45 -2.42
C ILE A 61 4.64 -6.53 -1.28
N VAL A 62 5.22 -7.09 -0.21
CA VAL A 62 5.64 -6.33 0.96
C VAL A 62 7.14 -6.38 1.12
N ILE A 63 7.77 -5.20 1.18
CA ILE A 63 9.20 -5.04 1.44
C ILE A 63 9.42 -4.91 2.95
N THR A 64 10.29 -5.75 3.49
CA THR A 64 10.70 -5.70 4.91
C THR A 64 12.11 -6.25 5.12
N ARG A 65 12.85 -5.61 6.03
CA ARG A 65 14.14 -6.11 6.50
C ARG A 65 14.01 -7.08 7.68
N GLN A 66 12.81 -7.25 8.22
CA GLN A 66 12.53 -8.15 9.34
C GLN A 66 12.51 -9.59 8.85
N THR A 67 13.55 -10.34 9.19
CA THR A 67 13.65 -11.77 8.87
C THR A 67 12.50 -12.54 9.52
N GLY A 68 11.88 -13.45 8.77
CA GLY A 68 10.77 -14.29 9.26
C GLY A 68 9.42 -13.56 9.42
N TRP A 69 9.30 -12.32 8.93
CA TRP A 69 7.99 -11.67 8.86
C TRP A 69 7.18 -12.28 7.73
N GLU A 70 5.95 -12.71 8.04
CA GLU A 70 5.04 -13.35 7.10
C GLU A 70 3.64 -12.75 7.21
N ALA A 71 2.92 -12.77 6.09
CA ALA A 71 1.51 -12.41 6.04
C ALA A 71 0.81 -13.24 4.96
N GLU A 72 -0.38 -13.74 5.27
CA GLU A 72 -1.14 -14.58 4.35
C GLU A 72 -1.51 -13.82 3.07
N GLY A 73 -1.34 -14.47 1.91
CA GLY A 73 -1.67 -13.88 0.60
C GLY A 73 -0.74 -12.75 0.15
N VAL A 74 0.43 -12.60 0.80
CA VAL A 74 1.44 -11.59 0.48
C VAL A 74 2.74 -12.24 0.05
N VAL A 75 3.39 -11.68 -0.96
CA VAL A 75 4.78 -12.01 -1.31
C VAL A 75 5.71 -11.11 -0.51
N VAL A 76 6.49 -11.68 0.40
CA VAL A 76 7.44 -10.92 1.23
C VAL A 76 8.82 -10.91 0.55
N VAL A 77 9.42 -9.72 0.45
CA VAL A 77 10.76 -9.51 -0.13
C VAL A 77 11.61 -8.59 0.77
N LYS A 78 12.93 -8.68 0.61
CA LYS A 78 13.92 -7.95 1.42
C LYS A 78 14.37 -6.65 0.77
#